data_AF-A0A957DXZ1-F1
#
_entry.id   AF-A0A957DXZ1-F1
#
_cell.length_a   1.000
_cell.length_b   1.000
_cell.length_c   1.000
_cell.angle_alpha   90.00
_cell.angle_beta   90.00
_cell.angle_gamma   90.00
#
_symmetry.space_group_name_H-M   'P 1'
#
loop_
_entity.id
_entity.type
_entity.pdbx_description
1 polymer ?
#
loop_
_entity_poly.entity_id
_entity_poly.type
_entity_poly.pdbx_seq_one_letter_code
_entity_poly.pdbx_strand_id
1 'polypeptide(L)' 'DAFDLIVGSAEEKVMKPDPEIYLRTLDRLGVQPQESVFIDDFAHNIAAAHKLGIFTIHYHPGTNIPAILAQFGVMPAEDK' A
#
# COMPACT_ATOMS: atom_id res chain seq x y z
N ASP A 1 17.91 1.82 6.56
CA ASP A 1 16.56 2.39 6.41
C ASP A 1 15.68 1.35 5.74
N ALA A 2 14.42 1.21 6.15
CA ALA A 2 13.52 0.14 5.68
C ALA A 2 12.54 0.58 4.58
N PHE A 3 12.45 1.90 4.32
CA PHE A 3 11.51 2.48 3.35
C PHE A 3 12.25 3.42 2.40
N ASP A 4 11.96 3.29 1.09
CA ASP A 4 12.47 4.23 0.08
C ASP A 4 11.74 5.58 0.08
N LEU A 5 10.49 5.59 0.55
CA LEU A 5 9.63 6.77 0.60
C LEU A 5 8.72 6.74 1.84
N ILE A 6 8.60 7.88 2.51
CA ILE A 6 7.61 8.13 3.57
C ILE A 6 6.72 9.29 3.12
N VAL A 7 5.40 9.05 3.07
CA VAL A 7 4.39 10.07 2.74
C VAL A 7 3.48 10.28 3.95
N GLY A 8 3.54 11.48 4.52
CA GLY A 8 2.72 11.88 5.67
C GLY A 8 1.57 12.80 5.26
N SER A 9 0.37 12.54 5.79
CA SER A 9 -0.82 13.33 5.44
C SER A 9 -0.75 14.78 5.92
N ALA A 10 0.01 15.07 6.97
CA ALA A 10 0.19 16.43 7.49
C ALA A 10 0.98 17.29 6.50
N GLU A 11 2.03 16.73 5.92
CA GLU A 11 2.87 17.34 4.89
C GLU A 11 2.10 17.47 3.57
N GLU A 12 1.36 16.43 3.18
CA GLU A 12 0.58 16.41 1.94
C GLU A 12 -0.69 17.25 1.97
N LYS A 13 -1.19 17.60 3.16
CA LYS A 13 -2.49 18.25 3.41
C LYS A 13 -3.68 17.50 2.79
N VAL A 14 -3.52 16.19 2.63
CA VAL A 14 -4.49 15.24 2.09
C VAL A 14 -4.35 13.97 2.92
N MET A 15 -5.44 13.27 3.20
CA MET A 15 -5.41 12.00 3.95
C MET A 15 -6.23 10.93 3.25
N LYS A 16 -5.89 9.66 3.51
CA LYS A 16 -6.75 8.54 3.15
C LYS A 16 -8.16 8.75 3.76
N PRO A 17 -9.26 8.42 3.07
CA PRO A 17 -9.34 7.68 1.79
C PRO A 17 -9.36 8.57 0.53
N ASP A 18 -8.94 9.83 0.60
CA ASP A 18 -8.89 10.70 -0.59
C ASP A 18 -7.96 10.06 -1.65
N PRO A 19 -8.40 9.84 -2.90
CA PRO A 19 -7.60 9.19 -3.93
C PRO A 19 -6.25 9.89 -4.19
N GLU A 20 -6.18 11.20 -3.95
CA GLU A 20 -5.00 12.02 -4.22
C GLU A 20 -3.76 11.55 -3.42
N ILE A 21 -3.91 11.08 -2.18
CA ILE A 21 -2.74 10.59 -1.40
C ILE A 21 -2.12 9.33 -2.03
N TYR A 22 -2.96 8.45 -2.58
CA TYR A 22 -2.48 7.22 -3.22
C TYR A 22 -1.79 7.55 -4.54
N LEU A 23 -2.40 8.40 -5.36
CA LEU A 23 -1.84 8.83 -6.65
C LEU A 23 -0.50 9.55 -6.48
N ARG A 24 -0.37 10.45 -5.50
CA ARG A 24 0.91 11.10 -5.17
C ARG A 24 1.97 10.11 -4.70
N THR A 25 1.57 9.11 -3.93
CA THR A 25 2.51 8.09 -3.45
C THR A 25 3.03 7.24 -4.62
N LEU A 26 2.15 6.80 -5.51
CA LEU A 26 2.50 6.06 -6.72
C LEU A 26 3.39 6.88 -7.66
N ASP A 27 3.05 8.16 -7.89
CA ASP A 27 3.83 9.09 -8.72
C ASP A 27 5.26 9.28 -8.18
N ARG A 28 5.41 9.50 -6.87
CA ARG A 28 6.73 9.63 -6.22
C ARG A 28 7.55 8.35 -6.24
N LEU A 29 6.91 7.19 -6.19
CA LEU A 29 7.57 5.89 -6.34
C LEU A 29 7.87 5.55 -7.81
N GLY A 30 7.23 6.24 -8.76
CA GLY A 30 7.37 5.98 -10.19
C GLY A 30 6.76 4.64 -10.63
N VAL A 31 5.70 4.17 -9.96
CA VAL A 31 5.05 2.88 -10.23
C VAL A 31 3.59 3.04 -10.62
N GLN A 32 3.07 2.11 -11.41
CA GLN A 32 1.65 2.06 -11.76
C GLN A 32 0.82 1.42 -10.64
N PRO A 33 -0.49 1.72 -10.54
CA PRO A 33 -1.38 1.08 -9.55
C PRO A 33 -1.30 -0.45 -9.57
N GLN A 34 -1.24 -1.05 -10.76
CA GLN A 34 -1.20 -2.50 -10.97
C GLN A 34 0.13 -3.14 -10.56
N GLU A 35 1.15 -2.34 -10.27
CA GLU A 35 2.46 -2.80 -9.80
C GLU A 35 2.57 -2.70 -8.26
N SER A 36 1.50 -2.28 -7.59
CA SER A 36 1.51 -1.93 -6.18
C SER A 36 0.52 -2.76 -5.34
N VAL A 37 0.91 -3.00 -4.09
CA VAL A 37 0.06 -3.59 -3.05
C VAL A 37 -0.08 -2.61 -1.89
N PHE A 38 -1.31 -2.28 -1.50
CA PHE A 38 -1.63 -1.42 -0.37
C PHE A 38 -2.18 -2.25 0.81
N ILE A 39 -1.60 -2.07 1.99
CA ILE A 39 -1.96 -2.79 3.22
C ILE A 39 -2.44 -1.79 4.25
N ASP A 40 -3.66 -1.97 4.76
CA ASP A 40 -4.30 -1.06 5.73
C ASP A 40 -5.36 -1.80 6.54
N ASP A 41 -5.65 -1.36 7.75
CA ASP A 41 -6.64 -1.94 8.66
C ASP A 41 -8.04 -1.32 8.50
N PHE A 42 -8.16 -0.16 7.86
CA PHE A 42 -9.45 0.49 7.65
C PHE A 42 -10.06 0.12 6.29
N ALA A 43 -11.23 -0.52 6.33
CA ALA A 43 -11.94 -0.97 5.14
C ALA A 43 -12.22 0.15 4.10
N HIS A 44 -12.44 1.39 4.55
CA HIS A 44 -12.68 2.51 3.64
C HIS A 44 -11.41 2.95 2.88
N ASN A 45 -10.23 2.82 3.49
CA ASN A 45 -8.95 3.07 2.83
C ASN A 45 -8.65 1.99 1.79
N ILE A 46 -8.95 0.74 2.14
CA ILE A 46 -8.85 -0.41 1.22
C ILE A 46 -9.75 -0.22 0.01
N ALA A 47 -11.03 0.14 0.22
CA ALA A 47 -11.97 0.36 -0.87
C ALA A 47 -11.54 1.52 -1.80
N ALA A 48 -10.93 2.58 -1.27
CA ALA A 48 -10.43 3.68 -2.08
C ALA A 48 -9.23 3.27 -2.94
N ALA A 49 -8.23 2.60 -2.36
CA ALA A 49 -7.07 2.09 -3.09
C ALA A 49 -7.48 1.10 -4.20
N HIS A 50 -8.37 0.16 -3.88
CA HIS A 50 -8.85 -0.83 -4.85
C HIS A 50 -9.53 -0.19 -6.07
N LYS A 51 -10.29 0.90 -5.88
CA LYS A 51 -10.93 1.65 -7.00
C LYS A 51 -9.92 2.27 -7.95
N LEU A 52 -8.68 2.51 -7.51
CA LEU A 52 -7.60 3.04 -8.33
C LEU A 52 -6.82 1.94 -9.09
N GLY A 53 -7.19 0.67 -8.92
CA GLY A 53 -6.49 -0.46 -9.53
C GLY A 53 -5.27 -0.93 -8.74
N ILE A 54 -5.13 -0.49 -7.49
CA ILE A 54 -4.11 -0.96 -6.55
C ILE A 54 -4.56 -2.31 -5.98
N PHE A 55 -3.66 -3.30 -5.89
CA PHE A 55 -3.95 -4.52 -5.14
C PHE A 55 -4.02 -4.20 -3.65
N THR A 56 -4.99 -4.75 -2.93
CA THR A 56 -5.20 -4.38 -1.53
C THR A 56 -5.23 -5.58 -0.61
N ILE A 57 -4.61 -5.46 0.57
CA ILE A 57 -4.69 -6.42 1.66
C ILE A 57 -5.31 -5.71 2.85
N HIS A 58 -6.53 -6.10 3.21
CA HIS A 58 -7.17 -5.60 4.43
C HIS A 58 -6.60 -6.34 5.63
N TYR A 59 -5.80 -5.63 6.43
CA TYR A 59 -5.15 -6.21 7.60
C TYR A 59 -6.12 -6.35 8.78
N HIS A 60 -6.06 -7.52 9.38
CA HIS A 60 -6.71 -7.88 10.64
C HIS A 60 -5.72 -8.69 11.49
N PRO A 61 -5.87 -8.73 12.82
CA PRO A 61 -5.10 -9.65 13.66
C PRO A 61 -5.20 -11.09 13.12
N GLY A 62 -4.05 -11.71 12.84
CA GLY A 62 -3.96 -13.05 12.23
C GLY A 62 -3.88 -13.08 10.70
N THR A 63 -3.92 -11.92 10.02
CA THR A 63 -3.68 -11.87 8.56
C THR A 63 -2.26 -12.29 8.25
N ASN A 64 -2.10 -13.36 7.46
CA ASN A 64 -0.79 -13.84 7.03
C ASN A 64 -0.29 -13.01 5.83
N ILE A 65 0.18 -11.80 6.10
CA ILE A 65 0.71 -10.87 5.08
C ILE A 65 1.79 -11.54 4.21
N PRO A 66 2.82 -12.22 4.77
CA PRO A 66 3.85 -12.85 3.94
C PRO A 66 3.30 -13.88 2.95
N ALA A 67 2.38 -14.74 3.38
CA ALA A 67 1.78 -15.74 2.48
C ALA A 67 0.89 -15.13 1.40
N ILE A 68 0.26 -13.98 1.66
CA ILE A 68 -0.51 -13.25 0.65
C ILE A 68 0.42 -12.56 -0.34
N LEU A 69 1.46 -11.88 0.16
CA LEU A 69 2.48 -11.23 -0.66
C LEU A 69 3.23 -12.21 -1.58
N ALA A 70 3.48 -13.44 -1.10
CA ALA A 70 4.09 -14.49 -1.91
C ALA A 70 3.26 -14.84 -3.16
N GLN A 71 1.93 -14.68 -3.13
CA GLN A 71 1.07 -14.89 -4.30
C GLN A 71 1.29 -13.84 -5.40
N PHE A 72 1.85 -12.69 -5.03
CA PHE A 72 2.27 -11.62 -5.93
C PHE A 72 3.77 -11.69 -6.28
N GLY A 73 4.47 -12.75 -5.87
CA GLY A 73 5.91 -12.89 -6.07
C GLY A 73 6.77 -12.05 -5.11
N VAL A 74 6.16 -11.42 -4.10
CA VAL A 74 6.87 -10.67 -3.06
C VAL A 74 7.23 -11.62 -1.93
N MET A 75 8.49 -12.03 -1.89
CA MET A 75 9.03 -12.94 -0.88
C MET A 75 9.63 -12.14 0.28
N PRO A 76 9.58 -12.65 1.52
CA PRO A 76 10.37 -12.10 2.61
C PRO A 76 11.84 -12.04 2.20
N ALA A 77 12.53 -10.97 2.57
CA ALA A 77 13.99 -10.96 2.47
C ALA A 77 14.53 -12.16 3.24
N GLU A 78 15.48 -12.89 2.66
CA GLU A 78 16.22 -13.91 3.41
C GLU A 78 16.88 -13.24 4.62
N ASP A 79 16.79 -13.88 5.79
CA ASP A 79 17.46 -13.42 7.00
C ASP A 79 18.95 -13.21 6.66
N LYS A 80 19.43 -11.97 6.76
CA LYS A 80 20.86 -11.67 6.75
C LYS A 80 21.49 -11.97 8.09
#